data_AF-A0A517DSE0-F1
#
_entry.id   AF-A0A517DSE0-F1
#
_cell.length_a   1.000
_cell.length_b   1.000
_cell.length_c   1.000
_cell.angle_alpha   90.00
_cell.angle_beta   90.00
_cell.angle_gamma   90.00
#
_symmetry.space_group_name_H-M   'P 1'
#
loop_
_entity.id
_entity.type
_entity.pdbx_description
1 polymer ?
#
loop_
_entity_poly.entity_id
_entity_poly.type
_entity_poly.pdbx_seq_one_letter_code
_entity_poly.pdbx_strand_id
1 'polypeptide(L)'
;MNCIREAENYLRYYRELHQSINHASRMIVRLRMQTAPGVVSAVNIDVTGIRSSKTVNTLNQMYQLQKWQEMKDRTLEEIEKIEEALAGISQAQGCERYRDVLFMWYVERLDKDEIAEKLGYSTRQSVYDMKNKAIRKFAVALFGVIALEAI
;
A
#
# COMPACT_ATOMS: atom_id res chain seq x y z
N MET A 1 6.81 -21.03 -1.66
CA MET A 1 6.63 -19.56 -1.58
C MET A 1 7.97 -18.95 -1.19
N ASN A 2 8.43 -17.88 -1.84
CA ASN A 2 9.69 -17.23 -1.42
C ASN A 2 9.35 -16.05 -0.53
N CYS A 3 9.16 -16.34 0.76
CA CYS A 3 8.63 -15.40 1.75
C CYS A 3 9.55 -14.18 1.92
N ILE A 4 10.87 -14.35 1.82
CA ILE A 4 11.82 -13.23 1.87
C ILE A 4 11.58 -12.30 0.68
N ARG A 5 11.53 -12.84 -0.55
CA ARG A 5 11.32 -12.04 -1.75
C ARG A 5 9.96 -11.33 -1.75
N GLU A 6 8.93 -11.99 -1.25
CA GLU A 6 7.62 -11.37 -1.09
C GLU A 6 7.66 -10.23 -0.08
N ALA A 7 8.27 -10.44 1.10
CA ALA A 7 8.45 -9.39 2.09
C ALA A 7 9.23 -8.18 1.53
N GLU A 8 10.27 -8.41 0.73
CA GLU A 8 10.97 -7.33 0.02
C GLU A 8 10.04 -6.56 -0.93
N ASN A 9 9.15 -7.25 -1.65
CA ASN A 9 8.21 -6.61 -2.56
C ASN A 9 7.22 -5.70 -1.82
N TYR A 10 6.69 -6.13 -0.66
CA TYR A 10 5.82 -5.28 0.16
C TYR A 10 6.50 -3.94 0.52
N LEU A 11 7.79 -3.98 0.87
CA LEU A 11 8.56 -2.76 1.17
C LEU A 11 8.89 -1.95 -0.09
N ARG A 12 9.26 -2.60 -1.21
CA ARG A 12 9.59 -1.93 -2.47
C ARG A 12 8.44 -1.14 -3.07
N TYR A 13 7.21 -1.64 -2.89
CA TYR A 13 5.98 -1.02 -3.39
C TYR A 13 5.23 -0.22 -2.32
N TYR A 14 5.82 -0.04 -1.14
CA TYR A 14 5.18 0.66 -0.03
C TYR A 14 4.74 2.08 -0.41
N ARG A 15 5.59 2.83 -1.15
CA ARG A 15 5.26 4.17 -1.64
C ARG A 15 4.11 4.14 -2.65
N GLU A 16 4.12 3.16 -3.54
CA GLU A 16 3.13 2.97 -4.58
C GLU A 16 1.75 2.60 -3.99
N LEU A 17 1.72 1.84 -2.89
CA LEU A 17 0.49 1.56 -2.12
C LEU A 17 -0.11 2.86 -1.54
N HIS A 18 0.71 3.72 -0.94
CA HIS A 18 0.24 5.04 -0.46
C HIS A 18 -0.24 5.94 -1.61
N GLN A 19 0.46 5.92 -2.75
CA GLN A 19 0.04 6.67 -3.94
C GLN A 19 -1.27 6.14 -4.54
N SER A 20 -1.49 4.82 -4.50
CA SER A 20 -2.72 4.21 -5.02
C SER A 20 -3.94 4.62 -4.19
N ILE A 21 -3.80 4.80 -2.87
CA ILE A 21 -4.85 5.34 -1.99
C ILE A 21 -5.23 6.78 -2.39
N ASN A 22 -4.23 7.61 -2.70
CA ASN A 22 -4.47 8.97 -3.19
C ASN A 22 -5.20 8.96 -4.54
N HIS A 23 -4.87 8.02 -5.42
CA HIS A 23 -5.58 7.84 -6.68
C HIS A 23 -7.02 7.36 -6.45
N ALA A 24 -7.23 6.33 -5.63
CA ALA A 24 -8.54 5.80 -5.27
C ALA A 24 -9.44 6.88 -4.68
N SER A 25 -8.92 7.68 -3.76
CA SER A 25 -9.66 8.76 -3.11
C SER A 25 -10.10 9.83 -4.11
N ARG A 26 -9.24 10.20 -5.08
CA ARG A 26 -9.62 11.11 -6.17
C ARG A 26 -10.73 10.53 -7.05
N MET A 27 -10.67 9.23 -7.36
CA MET A 27 -11.69 8.56 -8.16
C MET A 27 -13.03 8.49 -7.44
N ILE A 28 -13.03 8.18 -6.15
CA ILE A 28 -14.22 8.19 -5.27
C ILE A 28 -14.86 9.59 -5.26
N VAL A 29 -14.07 10.66 -5.04
CA VAL A 29 -14.58 12.04 -5.04
C VAL A 29 -15.19 12.40 -6.39
N ARG A 30 -14.51 12.08 -7.50
CA ARG A 30 -15.01 12.35 -8.85
C ARG A 30 -16.34 11.65 -9.12
N LEU A 31 -16.46 10.36 -8.79
CA LEU A 31 -17.69 9.60 -9.00
C LEU A 31 -18.83 10.15 -8.15
N ARG A 32 -18.58 10.48 -6.87
CA ARG A 32 -19.59 11.11 -6.00
C ARG A 32 -20.12 12.43 -6.57
N MET A 33 -19.26 13.27 -7.16
CA MET A 33 -19.69 14.52 -7.80
C MET A 33 -20.51 14.29 -9.07
N GLN A 34 -20.26 13.21 -9.80
CA GLN A 34 -21.01 12.85 -11.01
C GLN A 34 -22.37 12.21 -10.71
N THR A 35 -22.49 11.52 -9.57
CA THR A 35 -23.73 10.89 -9.11
C THR A 35 -24.59 11.84 -8.28
N ALA A 36 -24.03 12.95 -7.79
CA ALA A 36 -24.81 14.03 -7.18
C ALA A 36 -25.82 14.56 -8.21
N PRO A 37 -27.13 14.68 -7.86
CA PRO A 37 -28.10 15.24 -8.77
C PRO A 37 -27.69 16.69 -9.06
N GLY A 38 -27.17 16.94 -10.26
CA GLY A 38 -26.93 18.29 -10.73
C GLY A 38 -28.24 19.07 -10.66
N VAL A 39 -28.19 20.29 -10.12
CA VAL A 39 -29.29 21.27 -10.19
C VAL A 39 -29.93 21.16 -11.56
N VAL A 40 -31.21 20.80 -11.57
CA VAL A 40 -32.01 20.37 -12.72
C VAL A 40 -31.65 21.17 -13.98
N SER A 41 -30.75 20.63 -14.80
CA SER A 41 -30.57 21.12 -16.16
C SER A 41 -31.74 20.56 -16.96
N ALA A 42 -32.59 21.47 -17.43
CA ALA A 42 -33.87 21.22 -18.05
C ALA A 42 -33.82 19.98 -18.96
N VAL A 43 -34.70 19.02 -18.67
CA VAL A 43 -34.86 17.83 -19.49
C VAL A 43 -35.46 18.28 -20.82
N ASN A 44 -34.66 18.28 -21.89
CA ASN A 44 -35.21 18.28 -23.25
C ASN A 44 -35.92 16.94 -23.43
N ILE A 45 -37.26 16.99 -23.46
CA ILE A 45 -38.11 15.86 -23.76
C ILE A 45 -38.16 15.75 -25.28
N ASP A 46 -37.40 14.82 -25.85
CA ASP A 46 -37.62 14.43 -27.24
C ASP A 46 -38.93 13.63 -27.34
N VAL A 47 -39.68 13.91 -28.41
CA VAL A 47 -41.07 13.51 -28.66
C VAL A 47 -41.26 11.99 -28.79
N THR A 48 -40.19 11.19 -28.76
CA THR A 48 -40.25 9.73 -28.99
C THR A 48 -40.41 8.89 -27.70
N GLY A 49 -40.59 9.48 -26.52
CA GLY A 49 -41.09 8.77 -25.32
C GLY A 49 -40.17 7.71 -24.69
N ILE A 50 -39.02 7.39 -25.28
CA ILE A 50 -38.09 6.37 -24.75
C ILE A 50 -37.01 7.05 -23.89
N ARG A 51 -37.18 6.98 -22.56
CA ARG A 51 -36.14 7.35 -21.57
C ARG A 51 -35.18 6.17 -21.35
N SER A 52 -34.14 6.00 -22.17
CA SER A 52 -33.26 4.82 -22.06
C SER A 52 -31.78 5.05 -21.69
N SER A 53 -31.33 6.27 -21.35
CA SER A 53 -29.87 6.52 -21.16
C SER A 53 -29.39 6.76 -19.72
N LYS A 54 -30.19 7.37 -18.83
CA LYS A 54 -29.69 7.85 -17.51
C LYS A 54 -29.58 6.77 -16.42
N THR A 55 -30.49 5.78 -16.39
CA THR A 55 -30.54 4.76 -15.33
C THR A 55 -29.38 3.75 -15.42
N VAL A 56 -29.02 3.31 -16.63
CA VAL A 56 -27.88 2.40 -16.87
C VAL A 56 -26.55 3.04 -16.44
N ASN A 57 -26.39 4.36 -16.67
CA ASN A 57 -25.19 5.09 -16.26
C ASN A 57 -25.06 5.18 -14.74
N THR A 58 -26.18 5.37 -14.02
CA THR A 58 -26.18 5.50 -12.55
C THR A 58 -25.76 4.20 -11.85
N LEU A 59 -26.31 3.05 -12.27
CA LEU A 59 -25.94 1.75 -11.70
C LEU A 59 -24.46 1.41 -11.94
N ASN A 60 -23.95 1.70 -13.14
CA ASN A 60 -22.54 1.51 -13.46
C ASN A 60 -21.64 2.39 -12.58
N GLN A 61 -22.00 3.66 -12.37
CA GLN A 61 -21.26 4.57 -11.48
C GLN A 61 -21.24 4.10 -10.02
N MET A 62 -22.36 3.60 -9.50
CA MET A 62 -22.43 3.05 -8.14
C MET A 62 -21.54 1.81 -7.99
N TYR A 63 -21.55 0.90 -8.96
CA TYR A 63 -20.67 -0.25 -8.97
C TYR A 63 -19.19 0.13 -8.98
N GLN A 64 -18.81 1.10 -9.83
CA GLN A 64 -17.44 1.62 -9.88
C GLN A 64 -17.04 2.26 -8.54
N LEU A 65 -17.93 3.05 -7.93
CA LEU A 65 -17.70 3.66 -6.62
C LEU A 65 -17.42 2.59 -5.56
N GLN A 66 -18.23 1.54 -5.51
CA GLN A 66 -18.03 0.41 -4.61
C GLN A 66 -16.67 -0.25 -4.84
N LYS A 67 -16.27 -0.50 -6.10
CA LYS A 67 -14.98 -1.11 -6.41
C LYS A 67 -13.79 -0.26 -5.98
N TRP A 68 -13.86 1.06 -6.16
CA TRP A 68 -12.82 1.97 -5.67
C TRP A 68 -12.74 2.01 -4.15
N GLN A 69 -13.89 1.93 -3.46
CA GLN A 69 -13.97 1.87 -2.01
C GLN A 69 -13.34 0.56 -1.50
N GLU A 70 -13.76 -0.60 -2.03
CA GLU A 70 -13.22 -1.92 -1.70
C GLU A 70 -11.70 -1.97 -1.93
N MET A 71 -11.20 -1.43 -3.04
CA MET A 71 -9.77 -1.40 -3.33
C MET A 71 -9.00 -0.52 -2.35
N LYS A 72 -9.54 0.65 -2.01
CA LYS A 72 -8.93 1.56 -1.04
C LYS A 72 -8.84 0.91 0.34
N ASP A 73 -9.93 0.32 0.80
CA ASP A 73 -10.03 -0.29 2.13
C ASP A 73 -9.04 -1.46 2.25
N ARG A 74 -9.00 -2.35 1.24
CA ARG A 74 -8.01 -3.44 1.18
C ARG A 74 -6.56 -2.93 1.15
N THR A 75 -6.30 -1.83 0.45
CA THR A 75 -4.94 -1.26 0.40
C THR A 75 -4.53 -0.67 1.75
N LEU A 76 -5.46 -0.03 2.47
CA LEU A 76 -5.21 0.48 3.82
C LEU A 76 -4.91 -0.66 4.79
N GLU A 77 -5.69 -1.73 4.77
CA GLU A 77 -5.46 -2.93 5.59
C GLU A 77 -4.06 -3.53 5.33
N GLU A 78 -3.63 -3.62 4.07
CA GLU A 78 -2.30 -4.13 3.74
C GLU A 78 -1.18 -3.19 4.23
N ILE A 79 -1.35 -1.87 4.14
CA ILE A 79 -0.37 -0.92 4.70
C ILE A 79 -0.29 -1.05 6.22
N GLU A 80 -1.43 -1.20 6.90
CA GLU A 80 -1.47 -1.38 8.35
C GLU A 80 -0.72 -2.65 8.78
N LYS A 81 -0.91 -3.77 8.08
CA LYS A 81 -0.13 -5.01 8.32
C LYS A 81 1.37 -4.80 8.16
N ILE A 82 1.81 -4.05 7.15
CA ILE A 82 3.23 -3.72 6.95
C ILE A 82 3.74 -2.88 8.13
N GLU A 83 2.99 -1.87 8.54
CA GLU A 83 3.35 -0.98 9.65
C GLU A 83 3.47 -1.72 10.98
N GLU A 84 2.49 -2.56 11.30
CA GLU A 84 2.49 -3.41 12.49
C GLU A 84 3.69 -4.36 12.50
N ALA A 85 3.96 -5.02 11.36
CA ALA A 85 5.11 -5.91 11.22
C ALA A 85 6.44 -5.17 11.39
N LEU A 86 6.59 -3.98 10.78
CA LEU A 86 7.79 -3.13 10.93
C LEU A 86 7.97 -2.63 12.38
N ALA A 87 6.87 -2.30 13.06
CA ALA A 87 6.90 -1.93 14.47
C ALA A 87 7.33 -3.12 15.34
N GLY A 88 6.72 -4.29 15.15
CA GLY A 88 6.98 -5.49 15.94
C GLY A 88 8.43 -5.97 15.88
N ILE A 89 9.07 -5.93 14.70
CA ILE A 89 10.47 -6.37 14.56
C ILE A 89 11.48 -5.45 15.26
N SER A 90 11.07 -4.24 15.66
CA SER A 90 11.95 -3.23 16.27
C SER A 90 11.81 -3.13 17.79
N GLN A 91 10.94 -3.95 18.41
CA GLN A 91 10.67 -3.91 19.85
C GLN A 91 11.67 -4.72 20.70
N ALA A 92 12.37 -5.69 20.10
CA ALA A 92 13.32 -6.53 20.82
C ALA A 92 14.69 -5.84 20.99
N GLN A 93 15.36 -6.09 22.11
CA GLN A 93 16.70 -5.57 22.39
C GLN A 93 17.68 -5.96 21.28
N GLY A 94 18.42 -4.98 20.75
CA GLY A 94 19.36 -5.15 19.63
C GLY A 94 18.70 -5.16 18.24
N CYS A 95 17.39 -4.93 18.15
CA CYS A 95 16.64 -4.84 16.88
C CYS A 95 16.10 -3.43 16.60
N GLU A 96 16.48 -2.42 17.38
CA GLU A 96 15.89 -1.07 17.40
C GLU A 96 15.99 -0.38 16.03
N ARG A 97 17.02 -0.72 15.25
CA ARG A 97 17.29 -0.15 13.92
C ARG A 97 16.75 -0.97 12.75
N TYR A 98 16.03 -2.05 13.01
CA TYR A 98 15.59 -2.95 11.93
C TYR A 98 14.58 -2.28 11.00
N ARG A 99 13.61 -1.54 11.54
CA ARG A 99 12.70 -0.72 10.74
C ARG A 99 13.47 0.32 9.92
N ASP A 100 14.39 1.06 10.53
CA ASP A 100 15.19 2.10 9.87
C ASP A 100 15.96 1.54 8.67
N VAL A 101 16.70 0.45 8.87
CA VAL A 101 17.47 -0.20 7.80
C VAL A 101 16.57 -0.64 6.66
N LEU A 102 15.45 -1.31 6.95
CA LEU A 102 14.55 -1.78 5.92
C LEU A 102 13.91 -0.63 5.14
N PHE A 103 13.53 0.44 5.83
CA PHE A 103 12.93 1.62 5.21
C PHE A 103 13.92 2.34 4.30
N MET A 104 15.13 2.64 4.81
CA MET A 104 16.17 3.29 4.02
C MET A 104 16.56 2.44 2.78
N TRP A 105 16.63 1.13 2.94
CA TRP A 105 17.04 0.21 1.88
C TRP A 105 15.99 0.03 0.80
N TYR A 106 14.75 -0.31 1.17
CA TYR A 106 13.73 -0.74 0.20
C TYR A 106 12.77 0.39 -0.19
N VAL A 107 12.48 1.31 0.75
CA VAL A 107 11.53 2.40 0.52
C VAL A 107 12.25 3.62 -0.02
N GLU A 108 13.32 4.06 0.65
CA GLU A 108 14.11 5.21 0.20
C GLU A 108 15.10 4.88 -0.91
N ARG A 109 15.47 3.60 -1.04
CA ARG A 109 16.45 3.10 -2.01
C ARG A 109 17.80 3.80 -1.91
N LEU A 110 18.19 4.13 -0.68
CA LEU A 110 19.51 4.69 -0.39
C LEU A 110 20.58 3.65 -0.69
N ASP A 111 21.77 4.14 -0.97
CA ASP A 111 22.91 3.25 -1.11
C ASP A 111 23.38 2.73 0.27
N LYS A 112 24.17 1.67 0.24
CA LYS A 112 24.68 1.03 1.47
C LYS A 112 25.63 1.93 2.28
N ASP A 113 26.26 2.91 1.65
CA ASP A 113 27.26 3.77 2.28
C ASP A 113 26.58 4.92 3.03
N GLU A 114 25.57 5.52 2.41
CA GLU A 114 24.63 6.46 3.00
C GLU A 114 23.91 5.82 4.19
N ILE A 115 23.47 4.56 4.07
CA ILE A 115 22.82 3.85 5.18
C ILE A 115 23.82 3.63 6.33
N ALA A 116 25.05 3.21 6.04
CA ALA A 116 26.08 3.01 7.05
C ALA A 116 26.38 4.32 7.80
N GLU A 117 26.53 5.43 7.07
CA GLU A 117 26.76 6.75 7.63
C GLU A 117 25.59 7.21 8.51
N LYS A 118 24.34 7.14 8.00
CA LYS A 118 23.14 7.53 8.75
C LYS A 118 22.93 6.75 10.04
N LEU A 119 23.34 5.48 10.06
CA LEU A 119 23.19 4.61 11.22
C LEU A 119 24.43 4.57 12.13
N GLY A 120 25.51 5.27 11.76
CA GLY A 120 26.75 5.32 12.53
C GLY A 120 27.56 4.01 12.51
N TYR A 121 27.39 3.18 11.48
CA TYR A 121 28.16 1.95 11.32
C TYR A 121 29.47 2.19 10.56
N SER A 122 30.57 1.70 11.11
CA SER A 122 31.90 1.82 10.50
C SER A 122 32.10 0.93 9.27
N THR A 123 31.25 -0.10 9.07
CA THR A 123 31.44 -1.07 7.98
C THR A 123 30.15 -1.36 7.23
N ARG A 124 30.27 -1.60 5.92
CA ARG A 124 29.15 -2.03 5.05
C ARG A 124 28.59 -3.39 5.46
N GLN A 125 29.45 -4.29 5.92
CA GLN A 125 29.07 -5.67 6.23
C GLN A 125 28.08 -5.75 7.39
N SER A 126 28.24 -4.89 8.41
CA SER A 126 27.27 -4.78 9.50
C SER A 126 25.88 -4.32 9.03
N VAL A 127 25.81 -3.46 8.00
CA VAL A 127 24.52 -3.03 7.42
C VAL A 127 23.84 -4.18 6.68
N TYR A 128 24.58 -4.95 5.86
CA TYR A 128 24.03 -6.11 5.16
C TYR A 128 23.52 -7.17 6.13
N ASP A 129 24.30 -7.49 7.16
CA ASP A 129 23.93 -8.47 8.17
C ASP A 129 22.68 -8.02 8.93
N MET A 130 22.60 -6.74 9.29
CA MET A 130 21.42 -6.15 9.91
C MET A 130 20.20 -6.22 8.99
N LYS A 131 20.34 -5.80 7.72
CA LYS A 131 19.27 -5.87 6.71
C LYS A 131 18.77 -7.29 6.53
N ASN A 132 19.67 -8.26 6.45
CA ASN A 132 19.34 -9.67 6.25
C ASN A 132 18.62 -10.27 7.46
N LYS A 133 19.03 -9.90 8.69
CA LYS A 133 18.32 -10.30 9.90
C LYS A 133 16.94 -9.64 9.99
N ALA A 134 16.87 -8.34 9.70
CA ALA A 134 15.64 -7.56 9.71
C ALA A 134 14.60 -8.11 8.72
N ILE A 135 15.00 -8.39 7.47
CA ILE A 135 14.05 -8.88 6.45
C ILE A 135 13.52 -10.28 6.78
N ARG A 136 14.33 -11.15 7.39
CA ARG A 136 13.87 -12.47 7.86
C ARG A 136 12.83 -12.32 8.96
N LYS A 137 13.09 -11.48 9.96
CA LYS A 137 12.11 -11.19 11.02
C LYS A 137 10.84 -10.57 10.48
N PHE A 138 10.96 -9.66 9.52
CA PHE A 138 9.83 -9.02 8.86
C PHE A 138 8.98 -10.03 8.08
N ALA A 139 9.61 -10.94 7.34
CA ALA A 139 8.92 -12.02 6.64
C ALA A 139 8.14 -12.94 7.61
N VAL A 140 8.74 -13.27 8.76
CA VAL A 140 8.05 -14.04 9.82
C VAL A 140 6.89 -13.25 10.43
N ALA A 141 7.05 -11.95 10.65
CA ALA A 141 5.96 -11.11 11.16
C ALA A 141 4.79 -11.01 10.16
N LEU A 142 5.05 -10.95 8.86
CA LEU A 142 4.01 -10.88 7.82
C LEU A 142 3.33 -12.22 7.53
N PHE A 143 4.09 -13.31 7.41
CA PHE A 143 3.58 -14.59 6.89
C PHE A 143 3.54 -15.71 7.94
N GLY A 144 4.00 -15.45 9.17
CA GLY A 144 3.98 -16.40 10.27
C GLY A 144 4.77 -17.68 9.97
N VAL A 145 4.14 -18.82 10.24
CA VAL A 145 4.75 -20.15 10.11
C VAL A 145 5.24 -20.45 8.69
N ILE A 146 4.57 -19.92 7.66
CA ILE A 146 4.94 -20.13 6.26
C ILE A 146 6.33 -19.53 5.97
N ALA A 147 6.68 -18.42 6.62
CA ALA A 147 8.03 -17.87 6.51
C ALA A 147 9.06 -18.72 7.26
N LEU A 148 8.72 -19.25 8.43
CA LEU A 148 9.65 -20.06 9.23
C LEU A 148 10.09 -21.33 8.49
N GLU A 149 9.19 -21.97 7.75
CA GLU A 149 9.49 -23.16 6.94
C GLU A 149 10.37 -22.86 5.72
N ALA A 150 10.48 -21.59 5.32
CA ALA A 150 11.13 -21.15 4.09
C ALA A 150 12.50 -20.44 4.30
N ILE A 151 12.96 -20.29 5.55
CA ILE A 151 14.15 -19.48 5.95
C ILE A 151 15.35 -20.34 6.33
#